data_AF-A0A1M4DX66-F1
#
_entry.id   AF-A0A1M4DX66-F1
#
_cell.length_a   1.000
_cell.length_b   1.000
_cell.length_c   1.000
_cell.angle_alpha   90.00
_cell.angle_beta   90.00
_cell.angle_gamma   90.00
#
_symmetry.space_group_name_H-M   'P 1'
#
loop_
_entity.id
_entity.type
_entity.pdbx_description
1 polymer ?
#
loop_
_entity_poly.entity_id
_entity_poly.type
_entity_poly.pdbx_seq_one_letter_code
_entity_poly.pdbx_strand_id
1 'polypeptide(L)' 'MTYGSKTMRIVPDDLAEPVQWFCLMCDGVEESAPDVEPPSPPICPTCIRLVLVQALRALGVDL' A
#
# COMPACT_ATOMS: atom_id res chain seq x y z
N MET A 1 26.10 -25.32 8.97
CA MET A 1 25.24 -24.28 8.37
C MET A 1 25.41 -23.03 9.20
N THR A 2 26.19 -22.06 8.73
CA THR A 2 26.38 -20.77 9.40
C THR A 2 25.24 -19.84 8.97
N TYR A 3 24.34 -19.51 9.89
CA TYR A 3 23.33 -18.48 9.67
C TYR A 3 24.06 -17.14 9.59
N GLY A 4 24.19 -16.60 8.38
CA GLY A 4 24.72 -15.26 8.14
C GLY A 4 23.79 -14.26 8.81
N SER A 5 24.30 -13.56 9.83
CA SER A 5 23.62 -12.42 10.42
C SER A 5 23.37 -11.38 9.33
N LYS A 6 22.10 -11.20 8.95
CA LYS A 6 21.70 -10.22 7.93
C LYS A 6 21.84 -8.85 8.58
N THR A 7 22.98 -8.21 8.39
CA THR A 7 23.21 -6.83 8.86
C THR A 7 22.13 -5.94 8.25
N MET A 8 21.20 -5.50 9.09
CA MET A 8 20.17 -4.54 8.71
C MET A 8 20.89 -3.22 8.43
N ARG A 9 21.07 -2.88 7.15
CA ARG A 9 21.60 -1.59 6.74
C ARG A 9 20.48 -0.57 6.90
N ILE A 10 20.68 0.38 7.81
CA ILE A 10 19.82 1.56 7.92
C ILE A 10 20.10 2.40 6.67
N VAL A 11 19.12 2.49 5.79
CA VAL A 11 19.18 3.38 4.62
C VAL A 11 18.84 4.79 5.12
N PRO A 12 19.70 5.80 4.91
CA PRO A 12 19.37 7.19 5.23
C PRO A 12 18.06 7.60 4.53
N ASP A 13 17.16 8.31 5.23
CA ASP A 13 15.86 8.74 4.68
C ASP A 13 16.01 9.54 3.37
N ASP A 14 17.09 10.32 3.22
CA ASP A 14 17.42 11.05 1.96
C ASP A 14 17.65 10.15 0.73
N LEU A 15 17.75 8.84 0.92
CA LEU A 15 17.91 7.82 -0.12
C LEU A 15 16.74 6.83 -0.15
N ALA A 16 15.64 7.13 0.54
CA ALA A 16 14.44 6.30 0.49
C ALA A 16 13.91 6.25 -0.95
N GLU A 17 13.83 5.03 -1.50
CA GLU A 17 13.21 4.80 -2.80
C GLU A 17 11.69 4.61 -2.62
N PRO A 18 10.87 5.03 -3.60
CA PRO A 18 9.44 4.76 -3.55
C PRO A 18 9.19 3.25 -3.49
N VAL A 19 8.26 2.85 -2.61
CA VAL A 19 7.91 1.43 -2.45
C VAL A 19 6.68 1.12 -3.29
N GLN A 20 6.87 0.31 -4.34
CA GLN A 20 5.78 -0.21 -5.15
C GLN A 20 5.20 -1.48 -4.52
N TRP A 21 3.88 -1.59 -4.57
CA TRP A 21 3.16 -2.77 -4.08
C TRP A 21 1.96 -3.08 -4.97
N PHE A 22 1.57 -4.35 -4.95
CA PHE A 22 0.52 -4.89 -5.81
C PHE A 22 -0.72 -5.19 -4.96
N CYS A 23 -1.87 -4.78 -5.45
CA CYS A 23 -3.15 -5.16 -4.87
C CYS A 23 -3.53 -6.59 -5.31
N LEU A 24 -3.65 -7.51 -4.37
CA LEU A 24 -4.05 -8.90 -4.66
C LEU A 24 -5.51 -9.06 -5.13
N MET A 25 -6.31 -7.99 -5.10
CA MET A 25 -7.73 -8.03 -5.50
C MET A 25 -7.95 -7.59 -6.94
N CYS A 26 -7.22 -6.58 -7.41
CA CYS A 26 -7.39 -6.00 -8.75
C CYS A 26 -6.12 -6.06 -9.61
N ASP A 27 -5.03 -6.62 -9.08
CA ASP A 27 -3.68 -6.63 -9.68
C ASP A 27 -3.14 -5.22 -10.00
N GLY A 28 -3.73 -4.18 -9.40
CA GLY A 28 -3.29 -2.80 -9.53
C GLY A 28 -1.96 -2.56 -8.83
N VAL A 29 -1.14 -1.69 -9.42
CA VAL A 29 0.13 -1.23 -8.85
C VAL A 29 -0.09 0.09 -8.15
N GLU A 30 0.33 0.17 -6.90
CA GLU A 30 0.31 1.38 -6.08
C GLU A 30 1.74 1.70 -5.63
N GLU A 31 2.02 2.98 -5.40
CA GLU A 31 3.34 3.45 -5.01
C GLU A 31 3.21 4.32 -3.76
N SER A 32 3.96 3.97 -2.73
CA SER A 32 4.12 4.83 -1.55
C SER A 32 5.28 5.79 -1.80
N ALA A 33 5.06 7.07 -1.49
CA ALA A 33 6.10 8.07 -1.56
C ALA A 33 7.30 7.68 -0.67
N PRO A 34 8.51 8.12 -1.03
CA PRO A 34 9.67 7.99 -0.13
C PRO A 34 9.32 8.61 1.23
N ASP A 35 9.77 7.98 2.30
CA ASP A 35 9.50 8.34 3.70
C ASP A 35 8.05 8.20 4.17
N VAL A 36 7.15 7.70 3.32
CA VAL A 36 5.76 7.38 3.70
C VAL A 36 5.62 5.87 3.83
N GLU A 37 5.42 5.40 5.06
CA GLU A 37 5.11 4.00 5.29
C GLU A 37 3.80 3.64 4.57
N PRO A 38 3.76 2.55 3.76
CA PRO A 38 2.52 2.08 3.19
C PRO A 38 1.48 1.85 4.30
N PRO A 39 0.19 2.12 4.03
CA PRO A 39 -0.86 1.94 5.03
C PRO A 39 -0.85 0.51 5.60
N SER A 40 -1.09 0.38 6.91
CA SER A 40 -1.22 -0.91 7.60
C SER A 40 -2.60 -1.01 8.26
N PRO A 41 -3.51 -1.89 7.79
CA PRO A 41 -3.32 -2.85 6.71
C PRO A 41 -3.18 -2.18 5.33
N PRO A 42 -2.48 -2.81 4.36
CA PRO A 42 -2.34 -2.28 3.00
C PRO A 42 -3.70 -2.33 2.29
N ILE A 43 -4.40 -1.20 2.32
CA ILE A 43 -5.69 -1.02 1.65
C ILE A 43 -5.43 -0.37 0.30
N CYS A 44 -5.75 -1.06 -0.80
CA CYS A 44 -5.74 -0.48 -2.14
C CYS A 44 -6.74 0.67 -2.24
N PRO A 45 -6.29 1.92 -2.49
CA PRO A 45 -7.17 3.08 -2.62
C PRO A 45 -8.24 2.90 -3.70
N THR A 46 -7.88 2.23 -4.79
CA THR A 46 -8.80 1.93 -5.89
C THR A 46 -9.93 0.98 -5.45
N CYS A 47 -9.58 -0.17 -4.86
CA CYS A 47 -10.57 -1.15 -4.40
C CYS A 47 -11.47 -0.60 -3.29
N ILE A 48 -10.90 0.12 -2.31
CA ILE A 48 -11.69 0.67 -1.20
C ILE A 48 -12.66 1.74 -1.69
N ARG A 49 -12.26 2.59 -2.65
CA ARG A 49 -13.16 3.58 -3.25
C ARG A 49 -14.33 2.90 -3.95
N LEU A 50 -14.08 1.83 -4.71
CA LEU A 50 -15.15 1.09 -5.38
C LEU A 50 -16.14 0.49 -4.38
N VAL A 51 -15.64 -0.14 -3.31
CA VAL A 51 -16.49 -0.71 -2.24
C VAL A 51 -17.28 0.39 -1.54
N LEU A 52 -16.66 1.53 -1.24
CA LEU A 52 -17.33 2.66 -0.61
C LEU A 52 -18.45 3.22 -1.49
N VAL A 53 -18.20 3.44 -2.78
CA VAL A 53 -19.22 3.90 -3.74
C VAL A 53 -20.38 2.91 -3.81
N GLN A 54 -20.10 1.61 -3.86
CA GLN A 54 -21.15 0.58 -3.86
C GLN A 54 -21.97 0.59 -2.56
N ALA A 55 -21.32 0.73 -1.41
CA ALA A 55 -21.99 0.81 -0.12
C ALA A 55 -22.88 2.06 0.00
N LEU A 56 -22.37 3.23 -0.43
CA LEU A 56 -23.12 4.48 -0.44
C LEU A 56 -24.34 4.40 -1.36
N ARG A 57 -24.21 3.81 -2.55
CA ARG A 57 -25.35 3.53 -3.43
C ARG A 57 -26.37 2.60 -2.80
N ALA A 58 -25.93 1.53 -2.12
CA ALA A 58 -26.82 0.60 -1.43
C ALA A 58 -27.58 1.27 -0.27
N LEU A 59 -27.03 2.34 0.31
CA LEU A 59 -27.68 3.19 1.30
C LEU A 59 -28.59 4.29 0.70
N GLY A 60 -28.68 4.38 -0.62
CA GLY A 60 -29.51 5.36 -1.32
C GLY A 60 -28.89 6.76 -1.42
N VAL A 61 -27.57 6.88 -1.26
CA VAL A 61 -26.86 8.15 -1.49
C VAL A 61 -26.73 8.39 -2.99
N ASP A 62 -27.13 9.57 -3.44
CA ASP A 62 -26.88 10.05 -4.81
C ASP A 62 -25.44 10.60 -4.88
N LEU A 63 -24.61 10.04 -5.78
CA LEU A 63 -23.15 10.24 -5.84
C LEU A 63 -22.71 10.88 -7.16
#